data_AF-X1A5W4-F1
#
_entry.id   AF-X1A5W4-F1
#
_cell.length_a   1.000
_cell.length_b   1.000
_cell.length_c   1.000
_cell.angle_alpha   90.00
_cell.angle_beta   90.00
_cell.angle_gamma   90.00
#
_symmetry.space_group_name_H-M   'P 1'
#
loop_
_entity.id
_entity.type
_entity.pdbx_description
1 polymer ?
#
loop_
_entity_poly.entity_id
_entity_poly.type
_entity_poly.pdbx_seq_one_letter_code
_entity_poly.pdbx_strand_id
1 'polypeptide(L)'
;RNLPKIDSKKYREIFDFPVTKYYSKLGFDFSNESFEKLTVEFISEYYARFNECKLFDEVEEVLKKIRDRGISQSILSASKEDVLTEKIKYY
;
A
#
# COMPACT_ATOMS: atom_id res chain seq x y z
N ARG A 1 -10.33 1.61 -19.16
CA ARG A 1 -9.18 2.35 -19.70
C ARG A 1 -8.33 1.35 -20.51
N ASN A 2 -8.08 1.54 -21.81
CA ASN A 2 -7.28 0.61 -22.64
C ASN A 2 -5.77 0.81 -22.40
N LEU A 3 -5.36 0.84 -21.14
CA LEU A 3 -3.98 1.06 -20.73
C LEU A 3 -3.23 -0.27 -20.71
N PRO A 4 -1.92 -0.29 -21.06
CA PRO A 4 -1.13 -1.50 -20.98
C PRO A 4 -1.02 -1.98 -19.53
N LYS A 5 -1.06 -3.30 -19.32
CA LYS A 5 -0.69 -3.88 -18.02
C LYS A 5 0.79 -3.64 -17.76
N ILE A 6 1.14 -3.47 -16.50
CA ILE A 6 2.53 -3.34 -16.05
C ILE A 6 2.89 -4.48 -15.10
N ASP A 7 4.18 -4.76 -15.00
CA ASP A 7 4.73 -5.67 -13.99
C ASP A 7 5.34 -4.90 -12.81
N SER A 8 5.83 -5.63 -11.80
CA SER A 8 6.43 -5.03 -10.62
C SER A 8 7.74 -4.27 -10.91
N LYS A 9 8.47 -4.65 -11.96
CA LYS A 9 9.70 -3.98 -12.38
C LYS A 9 9.35 -2.60 -12.92
N LYS A 10 8.43 -2.53 -13.89
CA LYS A 10 7.95 -1.28 -14.48
C LYS A 10 7.32 -0.37 -13.44
N TYR A 11 6.52 -0.93 -12.52
CA TYR A 11 5.96 -0.19 -11.38
C TYR A 11 7.05 0.57 -10.62
N ARG A 12 8.09 -0.14 -10.16
CA ARG A 12 9.19 0.44 -9.38
C ARG A 12 10.01 1.47 -10.17
N GLU A 13 10.21 1.25 -11.46
CA GLU A 13 10.98 2.15 -12.33
C GLU A 13 10.30 3.51 -12.53
N ILE A 14 8.97 3.55 -12.60
CA ILE A 14 8.24 4.78 -12.95
C ILE A 14 7.52 5.43 -11.77
N PHE A 15 7.42 4.74 -10.63
CA PHE A 15 6.81 5.26 -9.42
C PHE A 15 7.46 6.58 -9.02
N ASP A 16 6.62 7.59 -8.72
CA ASP A 16 7.06 8.96 -8.54
C ASP A 16 6.07 9.76 -7.69
N PHE A 17 6.58 10.83 -7.09
CA PHE A 17 5.79 11.79 -6.32
C PHE A 17 5.79 13.18 -6.98
N PRO A 18 4.66 13.92 -6.90
CA PRO A 18 3.37 13.49 -6.37
C PRO A 18 2.75 12.35 -7.19
N VAL A 19 1.87 11.56 -6.56
CA VAL A 19 1.28 10.34 -7.17
C VAL A 19 0.58 10.64 -8.50
N THR A 20 0.09 11.85 -8.72
CA THR A 20 -0.44 12.30 -10.02
C THR A 20 0.58 12.11 -11.16
N LYS A 21 1.87 12.40 -10.95
CA LYS A 21 2.92 12.18 -11.96
C LYS A 21 3.07 10.71 -12.32
N TYR A 22 2.98 9.81 -11.33
CA TYR A 22 3.01 8.37 -11.56
C TYR A 22 1.84 7.93 -12.45
N TYR A 23 0.62 8.39 -12.16
CA TYR A 23 -0.55 8.08 -13.00
C TYR A 23 -0.44 8.69 -14.41
N SER A 24 0.11 9.90 -14.57
CA SER A 24 0.40 10.43 -15.92
C SER A 24 1.41 9.56 -16.69
N LYS A 25 2.47 9.06 -16.04
CA LYS A 25 3.44 8.12 -16.66
C LYS A 25 2.81 6.78 -17.05
N LEU A 26 1.74 6.36 -16.38
CA LEU A 26 0.93 5.19 -16.76
C LEU A 26 0.00 5.46 -17.95
N GLY A 27 -0.15 6.72 -18.37
CA GLY A 27 -1.01 7.13 -19.48
C GLY A 27 -2.42 7.57 -19.05
N PHE A 28 -2.65 7.87 -17.76
CA PHE A 28 -3.91 8.49 -17.35
C PHE A 28 -3.98 9.94 -17.82
N ASP A 29 -5.15 10.32 -18.35
CA ASP A 29 -5.43 11.67 -18.85
C ASP A 29 -6.38 12.39 -17.89
N PHE A 30 -5.83 13.34 -17.14
CA PHE A 30 -6.58 14.12 -16.15
C PHE A 30 -7.42 15.27 -16.74
N SER A 31 -7.37 15.50 -18.05
CA SER A 31 -8.30 16.43 -18.71
C SER A 31 -9.72 15.82 -18.83
N ASN A 32 -9.79 14.49 -18.85
CA ASN A 32 -11.01 13.72 -19.03
C ASN A 32 -11.47 13.00 -17.75
N GLU A 33 -10.60 12.90 -16.74
CA GLU A 33 -10.86 12.13 -15.52
C GLU A 33 -10.29 12.82 -14.27
N SER A 34 -11.05 12.75 -13.15
CA SER A 34 -10.63 13.30 -11.86
C SER A 34 -9.66 12.36 -11.15
N PHE A 35 -8.54 12.92 -10.70
CA PHE A 35 -7.56 12.21 -9.88
C PHE A 35 -8.15 11.74 -8.54
N GLU A 36 -9.10 12.50 -7.98
CA GLU A 36 -9.80 12.15 -6.76
C GLU A 36 -10.63 10.87 -6.94
N LYS A 37 -11.39 10.76 -8.04
CA LYS A 37 -12.15 9.54 -8.34
C LYS A 37 -11.23 8.33 -8.49
N LEU A 38 -10.11 8.49 -9.20
CA LEU A 38 -9.09 7.44 -9.34
C LEU A 38 -8.50 7.00 -8.00
N THR A 39 -8.26 7.97 -7.11
CA THR A 39 -7.74 7.68 -5.76
C THR A 39 -8.75 6.89 -4.94
N VAL A 40 -10.04 7.22 -5.04
CA VAL A 40 -11.12 6.46 -4.40
C VAL A 40 -11.16 5.03 -4.94
N GLU A 41 -11.15 4.84 -6.26
CA GLU A 41 -11.10 3.51 -6.89
C GLU A 41 -9.91 2.68 -6.38
N PHE A 42 -8.71 3.26 -6.40
CA PHE A 42 -7.50 2.58 -5.95
C PHE A 42 -7.57 2.18 -4.47
N ILE A 43 -8.01 3.09 -3.60
CA ILE A 43 -8.09 2.84 -2.16
C ILE A 43 -9.14 1.76 -1.86
N SER A 44 -10.30 1.80 -2.53
CA SER A 44 -11.33 0.77 -2.38
C SER A 44 -10.83 -0.62 -2.77
N GLU A 45 -10.17 -0.74 -3.92
CA GLU A 45 -9.58 -2.01 -4.37
C GLU A 45 -8.46 -2.49 -3.46
N TYR A 46 -7.59 -1.57 -3.02
CA TYR A 46 -6.51 -1.90 -2.08
C TYR A 46 -7.06 -2.45 -0.76
N TYR A 47 -8.11 -1.84 -0.20
CA TYR A 47 -8.70 -2.34 1.06
C TYR A 47 -9.44 -3.66 0.88
N ALA A 48 -10.16 -3.84 -0.23
CA ALA A 48 -10.85 -5.10 -0.52
C ALA A 48 -9.90 -6.29 -0.62
N ARG A 49 -8.64 -6.04 -1.01
CA ARG A 49 -7.61 -7.06 -1.25
C ARG A 49 -6.48 -7.03 -0.22
N PHE A 50 -6.62 -6.26 0.85
CA PHE A 50 -5.55 -6.09 1.83
C PHE A 50 -5.11 -7.42 2.46
N ASN A 51 -6.06 -8.31 2.72
CA ASN A 51 -5.84 -9.66 3.24
C ASN A 51 -5.06 -10.59 2.27
N GLU A 52 -4.83 -10.19 1.02
CA GLU A 52 -3.91 -10.90 0.13
C GLU A 52 -2.44 -10.59 0.45
N CYS A 53 -2.16 -9.52 1.19
CA CYS A 53 -0.82 -9.18 1.63
C CYS A 53 -0.34 -10.21 2.66
N LYS A 54 0.96 -10.50 2.66
CA LYS A 54 1.62 -11.33 3.66
C LYS A 54 2.61 -10.50 4.45
N LEU A 55 2.86 -10.90 5.69
CA LEU A 55 4.04 -10.41 6.41
C LEU A 55 5.29 -10.77 5.62
N PHE A 56 6.33 -9.95 5.75
CA PHE A 56 7.65 -10.33 5.26
C PHE A 56 8.12 -11.58 6.01
N ASP A 57 8.94 -12.38 5.35
CA ASP A 57 9.55 -13.55 5.95
C ASP A 57 10.29 -13.14 7.24
N GLU A 58 10.25 -14.02 8.25
CA GLU A 58 10.92 -13.86 9.56
C GLU A 58 10.37 -12.75 10.48
N VAL A 59 9.35 -11.97 10.08
CA VAL A 59 8.78 -10.90 10.93
C VAL A 59 8.37 -11.42 12.30
N GLU A 60 7.62 -12.52 12.38
CA GLU A 60 7.18 -13.09 13.66
C GLU A 60 8.36 -13.50 14.55
N GLU A 61 9.40 -14.10 13.97
CA GLU A 61 10.60 -14.52 14.69
C GLU A 61 11.35 -13.31 15.25
N VAL A 62 11.51 -12.26 14.45
CA VAL A 62 12.19 -11.02 14.86
C VAL A 62 11.41 -10.35 15.99
N LEU A 63 10.09 -10.16 15.85
CA LEU A 63 9.24 -9.55 16.87
C LEU A 63 9.27 -10.36 18.18
N LYS A 64 9.29 -11.69 18.09
CA LYS A 64 9.46 -12.59 19.24
C LYS A 64 10.81 -12.40 19.92
N LYS A 65 11.93 -12.38 19.17
CA LYS A 65 13.28 -12.17 19.73
C LYS A 65 13.40 -10.82 20.43
N ILE A 66 12.79 -9.77 19.90
CA ILE A 66 12.77 -8.43 20.52
C ILE A 66 11.99 -8.48 21.84
N ARG A 67 10.80 -9.08 21.84
CA ARG A 67 9.97 -9.26 23.05
C ARG A 67 10.69 -10.07 24.11
N ASP A 68 11.33 -11.18 23.75
CA ASP A 68 12.01 -12.09 24.68
C ASP A 68 13.25 -11.42 25.34
N ARG A 69 13.74 -10.30 24.79
CA ARG A 69 14.76 -9.44 25.40
C ARG A 69 14.20 -8.38 26.34
N GLY A 70 12.89 -8.36 26.58
CA GLY A 70 12.22 -7.36 27.41
C GLY A 70 12.10 -5.97 26.75
N ILE A 71 12.27 -5.88 25.44
CA ILE A 71 12.19 -4.62 24.70
C ILE A 71 10.74 -4.40 24.24
N SER A 72 10.19 -3.22 24.54
CA SER A 72 8.85 -2.84 24.10
C SER A 72 8.80 -2.55 22.59
N GLN A 73 7.63 -2.77 21.99
CA GLN A 73 7.41 -2.62 20.56
C GLN A 73 6.21 -1.69 20.33
N SER A 74 6.27 -0.87 19.29
CA SER A 74 5.22 0.10 18.97
C SER A 74 5.13 0.29 17.46
N ILE A 75 3.91 0.57 16.97
CA ILE A 75 3.64 0.84 15.56
C ILE A 75 3.32 2.32 15.42
N LEU A 76 4.10 3.04 14.61
CA LEU A 76 3.80 4.40 14.17
C LEU A 76 3.44 4.36 12.69
N SER A 77 2.23 4.80 12.35
CA SER A 77 1.70 4.71 10.99
C SER A 77 0.95 5.97 10.60
N ALA A 78 1.03 6.32 9.32
CA ALA A 78 0.17 7.34 8.70
C ALA A 78 -1.21 6.81 8.31
N SER A 79 -1.47 5.52 8.51
CA SER A 79 -2.80 4.94 8.31
C SER A 79 -3.80 5.49 9.32
N LYS A 80 -5.06 5.63 8.92
CA LYS A 80 -6.15 5.91 9.85
C LYS A 80 -6.20 4.81 10.92
N GLU A 81 -6.42 5.18 12.18
CA GLU A 81 -6.29 4.28 13.33
C GLU A 81 -7.21 3.04 13.27
N ASP A 82 -8.46 3.23 12.87
CA ASP A 82 -9.44 2.15 12.69
C ASP A 82 -8.98 1.15 11.63
N VAL A 83 -8.52 1.66 10.48
CA VAL A 83 -7.94 0.86 9.40
C VAL A 83 -6.71 0.11 9.90
N LEU A 84 -5.80 0.78 10.60
CA LEU A 84 -4.59 0.15 11.15
C LEU A 84 -4.95 -0.98 12.11
N THR A 85 -5.92 -0.74 13.00
CA THR A 85 -6.36 -1.71 13.99
C THR A 85 -6.96 -2.96 13.33
N GLU A 86 -7.79 -2.79 12.31
CA GLU A 86 -8.33 -3.93 11.55
C GLU A 86 -7.23 -4.72 10.83
N LYS A 87 -6.23 -4.04 10.27
CA LYS A 87 -5.06 -4.69 9.65
C LYS A 87 -4.23 -5.49 10.65
N ILE A 88 -4.04 -4.96 11.86
CA ILE A 88 -3.30 -5.64 12.92
C ILE A 88 -4.06 -6.87 13.41
N LYS A 89 -5.39 -6.85 13.52
CA LYS A 89 -6.16 -8.04 13.94
C LYS A 89 -6.06 -9.20 12.95
N TYR A 90 -5.81 -8.91 11.68
CA TYR A 90 -5.67 -9.93 10.64
C TYR A 90 -4.36 -10.72 10.75
N TYR A 91 -3.29 -10.11 11.28
CA TYR A 91 -1.96 -10.71 11.43
C TYR A 91 -1.67 -11.08 12.89
#